data_AF-A0AAJ2L713-F1
#
_entry.id   AF-A0AAJ2L713-F1
#
_cell.length_a   1.000
_cell.length_b   1.000
_cell.length_c   1.000
_cell.angle_alpha   90.00
_cell.angle_beta   90.00
_cell.angle_gamma   90.00
#
_symmetry.space_group_name_H-M   'P 1'
#
loop_
_entity.id
_entity.type
_entity.pdbx_description
1 polymer ?
#
loop_
_entity_poly.entity_id
_entity_poly.type
_entity_poly.pdbx_seq_one_letter_code
_entity_poly.pdbx_strand_id
1 'polypeptide(L)' 'MTDLRVFSRHMRSAQLCMPGARRWFAAHGLDWSDFVTNGIPATVLGQWGDPLAARAIEQARAEETNDGR' A
#
# COMPACT_ATOMS: atom_id res chain seq x y z
N MET A 1 10.01 -16.26 -3.67
CA MET A 1 8.65 -15.67 -3.75
C MET A 1 8.82 -14.20 -3.44
N THR A 2 8.76 -13.34 -4.45
CA THR A 2 8.86 -11.89 -4.25
C THR A 2 7.55 -11.44 -3.61
N ASP A 3 7.62 -10.83 -2.42
CA ASP A 3 6.43 -10.27 -1.79
C ASP A 3 6.01 -9.01 -2.55
N LEU A 4 4.72 -8.92 -2.89
CA LEU A 4 4.16 -7.77 -3.59
C LEU A 4 4.37 -6.51 -2.77
N ARG A 5 5.14 -5.56 -3.29
CA ARG A 5 5.35 -4.27 -2.61
C ARG A 5 4.26 -3.27 -2.95
N VAL A 6 3.66 -2.70 -1.92
CA VAL A 6 2.72 -1.60 -2.03
C VAL A 6 3.47 -0.28 -1.92
N PHE A 7 3.22 0.65 -2.85
CA PHE A 7 3.77 2.00 -2.86
C PHE A 7 2.65 3.04 -2.85
N SER A 8 3.00 4.30 -2.60
CA SER A 8 2.06 5.43 -2.58
C SER A 8 1.30 5.63 -3.90
N ARG A 9 1.88 5.22 -5.04
CA ARG A 9 1.20 5.26 -6.35
C ARG A 9 -0.02 4.34 -6.40
N HIS A 10 0.03 3.18 -5.76
CA HIS A 10 -1.12 2.26 -5.69
C HIS A 10 -2.27 2.86 -4.89
N MET A 11 -1.97 3.64 -3.84
CA MET A 11 -3.01 4.39 -3.11
C MET A 11 -3.68 5.46 -3.98
N ARG A 12 -2.90 6.11 -4.84
CA ARG A 12 -3.44 7.09 -5.80
C ARG A 12 -4.33 6.41 -6.84
N SER A 13 -3.92 5.25 -7.38
CA SER A 13 -4.74 4.43 -8.28
C SER A 13 -6.01 3.92 -7.58
N ALA A 14 -5.93 3.63 -6.27
CA ALA A 14 -7.06 3.23 -5.44
C ALA A 14 -8.03 4.38 -5.14
N GLN A 15 -7.74 5.61 -5.61
CA GLN A 15 -8.48 6.83 -5.28
C GLN A 15 -8.61 7.05 -3.76
N LEU A 16 -7.60 6.62 -3.00
CA LEU A 16 -7.55 6.86 -1.55
C LEU A 16 -7.11 8.29 -1.28
N CYS A 17 -7.70 8.91 -0.25
CA CYS A 17 -7.29 10.24 0.17
C CYS A 17 -5.93 10.16 0.88
N MET A 18 -4.91 10.85 0.34
CA MET A 18 -3.56 10.89 0.92
C MET A 18 -3.52 11.36 2.39
N PRO A 19 -4.34 12.34 2.82
CA PRO A 19 -4.41 12.71 4.23
C PRO A 19 -4.96 11.59 5.12
N GLY A 20 -5.95 10.83 4.64
CA GLY A 20 -6.52 9.69 5.37
C GLY A 20 -5.54 8.53 5.46
N ALA A 21 -4.84 8.22 4.36
CA ALA A 21 -3.77 7.24 4.35
C ALA A 21 -2.65 7.63 5.31
N ARG A 22 -2.19 8.87 5.30
CA ARG A 22 -1.14 9.33 6.23
C ARG A 22 -1.57 9.23 7.69
N ARG A 23 -2.83 9.56 8.01
CA ARG A 23 -3.38 9.41 9.36
C ARG A 23 -3.47 7.95 9.78
N TRP A 24 -3.87 7.06 8.88
CA TRP A 24 -3.88 5.63 9.12
C TRP A 24 -2.47 5.10 9.39
N PHE A 25 -1.48 5.46 8.56
CA PHE A 25 -0.08 5.09 8.81
C PHE A 25 0.40 5.55 10.20
N ALA A 26 0.12 6.80 10.57
CA ALA A 26 0.47 7.33 11.89
C ALA A 26 -0.23 6.59 13.04
N ALA A 27 -1.50 6.20 12.87
CA ALA A 27 -2.25 5.45 13.88
C ALA A 27 -1.71 4.02 14.09
N HIS A 28 -1.12 3.43 13.04
CA HIS A 28 -0.54 2.08 13.07
C HIS A 28 0.97 2.09 13.36
N GLY A 29 1.57 3.26 13.62
CA GLY A 29 3.00 3.39 13.89
C GLY A 29 3.90 3.17 12.67
N LEU A 30 3.35 3.31 11.46
CA LEU A 30 4.08 3.15 10.21
C LEU A 30 4.67 4.48 9.74
N ASP A 31 5.91 4.44 9.25
CA ASP A 31 6.57 5.62 8.72
C ASP A 31 6.15 5.89 7.27
N TRP A 32 5.53 7.05 7.05
CA TRP A 32 5.07 7.45 5.71
C TRP A 32 6.23 7.72 4.75
N SER A 33 7.34 8.28 5.25
CA SER A 33 8.49 8.61 4.40
C SER A 33 9.19 7.35 3.93
N ASP A 34 9.40 6.40 4.84
CA ASP A 34 9.95 5.08 4.50
C ASP A 34 9.04 4.34 3.49
N PHE A 35 7.73 4.38 3.69
CA PHE A 35 6.77 3.79 2.76
C PHE A 35 6.84 4.38 1.34
N VAL A 36 7.05 5.70 1.20
CA VAL A 36 7.15 6.33 -0.13
C VAL A 36 8.44 5.91 -0.85
N THR A 37 9.55 5.75 -0.12
CA THR A 37 10.86 5.41 -0.68
C THR A 37 11.04 3.91 -0.91
N ASN A 38 10.76 3.10 0.11
CA ASN A 38 11.03 1.66 0.13
C ASN A 38 9.79 0.81 -0.19
N GLY A 39 8.59 1.36 -0.02
CA GLY A 39 7.34 0.61 -0.07
C GLY A 39 7.21 -0.35 1.11
N ILE A 40 6.02 -0.94 1.26
CA ILE A 40 5.75 -1.94 2.31
C ILE A 40 5.25 -3.25 1.68
N PRO A 41 5.66 -4.41 2.20
CA PRO A 41 5.15 -5.71 1.75
C PRO A 41 3.62 -5.79 1.92
N ALA A 42 2.91 -6.33 0.93
CA ALA A 42 1.46 -6.49 0.97
C ALA A 42 1.03 -7.45 2.09
N THR A 43 1.86 -8.45 2.40
CA THR A 43 1.63 -9.35 3.54
C THR A 43 1.67 -8.61 4.87
N VAL A 44 2.59 -7.67 5.04
CA VAL A 44 2.67 -6.81 6.24
C VAL A 44 1.45 -5.90 6.29
N LEU A 45 1.16 -5.20 5.20
CA LEU A 45 0.00 -4.28 5.12
C LEU A 45 -1.32 -5.00 5.37
N GLY A 46 -1.44 -6.27 4.98
CA GLY A 46 -2.63 -7.10 5.18
C GLY A 46 -2.84 -7.57 6.63
N GLN A 47 -1.84 -7.47 7.52
CA GLN A 47 -1.97 -7.96 8.90
C GLN A 47 -3.02 -7.19 9.71
N TRP A 48 -3.25 -5.92 9.38
CA TRP A 48 -4.24 -5.09 10.07
C TRP A 48 -5.67 -5.33 9.60
N GLY A 49 -5.87 -5.98 8.44
CA GLY A 49 -7.20 -6.27 7.91
C GLY A 49 -8.04 -5.03 7.57
N ASP A 50 -7.40 -3.88 7.37
CA ASP A 50 -8.08 -2.61 7.14
C ASP A 50 -8.55 -2.44 5.69
N PRO A 51 -9.70 -1.76 5.45
CA PRO A 51 -10.18 -1.48 4.10
C PRO A 51 -9.17 -0.64 3.28
N LEU A 52 -8.43 0.25 3.92
CA LEU A 52 -7.39 1.06 3.28
C LEU A 52 -6.26 0.18 2.75
N ALA A 53 -5.79 -0.75 3.59
CA ALA A 53 -4.76 -1.72 3.24
C ALA A 53 -5.22 -2.62 2.10
N ALA A 54 -6.43 -3.19 2.21
CA ALA A 54 -7.01 -4.07 1.20
C ALA A 54 -7.05 -3.39 -0.18
N ARG A 55 -7.59 -2.16 -0.27
CA ARG A 55 -7.66 -1.42 -1.53
C ARG A 55 -6.29 -1.11 -2.11
N ALA A 56 -5.31 -0.76 -1.28
CA ALA A 56 -3.94 -0.51 -1.75
C ALA A 56 -3.25 -1.78 -2.27
N ILE A 57 -3.49 -2.94 -1.62
CA ILE A 57 -2.99 -4.25 -2.06
C ILE A 57 -3.63 -4.66 -3.38
N GLU A 58 -4.94 -4.47 -3.55
CA GLU A 58 -5.62 -4.78 -4.80
C GLU A 58 -5.04 -4.01 -5.99
N GLN A 59 -4.76 -2.72 -5.82
CA GLN A 59 -4.12 -1.92 -6.87
C GLN A 59 -2.68 -2.33 -7.13
N ALA A 60 -1.92 -2.69 -6.09
CA ALA A 60 -0.59 -3.25 -6.25
C ALA A 60 -0.61 -4.55 -7.07
N ARG A 61 -1.58 -5.45 -6.81
CA ARG A 61 -1.76 -6.69 -7.57
C ARG A 61 -2.16 -6.43 -9.01
N ALA A 62 -3.06 -5.48 -9.23
CA ALA A 62 -3.48 -5.07 -10.57
C ALA A 62 -2.30 -4.48 -11.36
N GLU A 63 -1.45 -3.65 -10.72
CA GLU A 63 -0.23 -3.13 -11.32
C GLU A 63 0.76 -4.26 -11.61
N GLU A 64 1.03 -5.18 -10.69
CA GLU A 64 1.94 -6.32 -10.92
C GLU A 64 1.46 -7.24 -12.06
N THR A 65 0.14 -7.42 -12.20
CA THR A 65 -0.45 -8.19 -13.30
C THR A 65 -0.34 -7.45 -14.63
N ASN A 66 -0.45 -6.11 -14.61
CA ASN A 66 -0.39 -5.27 -15.80
C ASN A 66 1.05 -4.91 -16.23
N ASP A 67 1.98 -4.84 -15.28
CA ASP A 67 3.44 -4.76 -15.46
C ASP A 67 4.02 -6.15 -15.77
N GLY A 68 3.24 -6.97 -16.49
CA GLY A 68 3.60 -8.30 -16.97
C GLY A 68 4.88 -8.23 -17.79
N ARG A 69 6.01 -8.44 -17.10
CA ARG A 69 7.29 -8.81 -17.67
C ARG A 69 7.18 -10.10 -18.48
#